data_AF-A0A6G1IKQ5-F1
#
_entry.id   AF-A0A6G1IKQ5-F1
#
_cell.length_a   1.000
_cell.length_b   1.000
_cell.length_c   1.000
_cell.angle_alpha   90.00
_cell.angle_beta   90.00
_cell.angle_gamma   90.00
#
_symmetry.space_group_name_H-M   'P 1'
#
loop_
_entity.id
_entity.type
_entity.pdbx_description
1 polymer ?
#
loop_
_entity_poly.entity_id
_entity_poly.type
_entity_poly.pdbx_seq_one_letter_code
_entity_poly.pdbx_strand_id
1 'polypeptide(L)'
;MAEGRCNCGSIRVSIPALPEQSAICYCANCKRAGSSSFSLVYLLNKSDVHIKDPNGALKNYQDKDTKSGNTLTRQFCANCGSPIASLMGPEVPKIILKAGLFDNNPAPGHAVFEEDRPEWLSITRAG
;
A
#
# COMPACT_ATOMS: atom_id res chain seq x y z
N MET A 1 11.09 -15.35 2.12
CA MET A 1 9.70 -14.88 2.29
C MET A 1 9.71 -13.73 3.26
N ALA A 2 9.08 -12.62 2.89
CA ALA A 2 8.82 -11.51 3.80
C ALA A 2 7.38 -11.60 4.29
N GLU A 3 7.17 -11.36 5.58
CA GLU A 3 5.86 -11.44 6.23
C GLU A 3 5.45 -10.07 6.76
N GLY A 4 4.19 -9.73 6.54
CA GLY A 4 3.57 -8.52 7.03
C GLY A 4 2.21 -8.83 7.67
N ARG A 5 1.68 -7.85 8.39
CA ARG A 5 0.39 -7.97 9.07
C ARG A 5 -0.30 -6.63 9.18
N CYS A 6 -1.62 -6.66 9.32
CA CYS A 6 -2.35 -5.50 9.83
C CYS A 6 -2.00 -5.25 11.30
N ASN A 7 -2.35 -4.07 11.83
CA ASN A 7 -2.03 -3.66 13.19
C ASN A 7 -2.54 -4.66 14.26
N CYS A 8 -3.77 -5.18 14.10
CA CYS A 8 -4.32 -6.18 15.03
C CYS A 8 -3.88 -7.62 14.74
N GLY A 9 -3.12 -7.87 13.66
CA GLY A 9 -2.64 -9.20 13.28
C GLY A 9 -3.69 -10.17 12.69
N SER A 10 -4.95 -9.75 12.55
CA SER A 10 -6.02 -10.61 11.98
C SER A 10 -5.83 -10.94 10.51
N ILE A 11 -5.14 -10.07 9.76
CA ILE A 11 -4.78 -10.28 8.36
C ILE A 11 -3.26 -10.36 8.30
N ARG A 12 -2.76 -11.42 7.66
CA ARG A 12 -1.33 -11.62 7.38
C ARG A 12 -1.10 -11.61 5.88
N VAL A 13 0.03 -11.07 5.46
CA VAL A 13 0.43 -11.03 4.07
C VAL A 13 1.83 -11.62 3.95
N SER A 14 2.07 -12.43 2.93
CA SER A 14 3.41 -12.90 2.59
C SER A 14 3.74 -12.66 1.11
N ILE A 15 5.01 -12.36 0.87
CA ILE A 15 5.61 -12.18 -0.46
C ILE A 15 6.97 -12.91 -0.51
N PRO A 16 7.49 -13.28 -1.71
CA PRO A 16 8.76 -14.02 -1.82
C PRO A 16 9.94 -13.33 -1.13
N ALA A 17 10.08 -12.02 -1.34
CA ALA A 17 11.06 -11.14 -0.70
C ALA A 17 10.54 -9.69 -0.73
N LEU A 18 11.08 -8.82 0.13
CA LEU A 18 10.87 -7.39 -0.01
C LEU A 18 11.49 -6.91 -1.33
N PRO A 19 10.86 -5.98 -2.07
CA PRO A 19 11.48 -5.33 -3.22
C PRO A 19 12.79 -4.62 -2.84
N GLU A 20 13.65 -4.30 -3.80
CA GLU A 20 14.84 -3.49 -3.54
C GLU A 20 14.50 -2.06 -3.08
N GLN A 21 13.37 -1.53 -3.58
CA GLN A 21 12.92 -0.17 -3.32
C GLN A 21 11.42 -0.13 -3.11
N SER A 22 10.98 0.71 -2.19
CA SER A 22 9.57 1.07 -2.04
C SER A 22 9.20 2.21 -3.00
N ALA A 23 7.89 2.49 -3.12
CA ALA A 23 7.39 3.67 -3.81
C ALA A 23 6.52 4.51 -2.89
N ILE A 24 6.50 5.81 -3.14
CA ILE A 24 5.65 6.76 -2.43
C ILE A 24 4.60 7.32 -3.37
N CYS A 25 3.37 7.49 -2.87
CA CYS A 25 2.34 8.26 -3.56
C CYS A 25 1.86 9.43 -2.68
N TYR A 26 1.89 10.65 -3.24
CA TYR A 26 1.53 11.88 -2.55
C TYR A 26 0.11 12.41 -2.86
N CYS A 27 -0.66 11.75 -3.73
CA CYS A 27 -2.02 12.22 -4.03
C CYS A 27 -2.92 12.19 -2.77
N ALA A 28 -3.95 13.03 -2.77
CA ALA A 28 -4.85 13.18 -1.64
C ALA A 28 -5.51 11.86 -1.20
N ASN A 29 -5.95 11.00 -2.13
CA ASN A 29 -6.55 9.70 -1.80
C ASN A 29 -5.53 8.78 -1.12
N CYS A 30 -4.29 8.75 -1.58
CA CYS A 30 -3.24 7.92 -0.98
C CYS A 30 -2.82 8.45 0.40
N LYS A 31 -2.79 9.77 0.61
CA LYS A 31 -2.62 10.38 1.94
C LYS A 31 -3.70 9.94 2.92
N ARG A 32 -4.98 10.05 2.52
CA ARG A 32 -6.13 9.64 3.34
C ARG A 32 -6.11 8.14 3.63
N ALA A 33 -5.88 7.30 2.60
CA ALA A 33 -5.84 5.85 2.74
C ALA A 33 -4.62 5.35 3.53
N GLY A 34 -3.50 6.07 3.49
CA GLY A 34 -2.30 5.78 4.26
C GLY A 34 -2.29 6.40 5.66
N SER A 35 -3.24 7.30 5.97
CA SER A 35 -3.27 8.11 7.19
C SER A 35 -1.93 8.82 7.47
N SER A 36 -1.33 9.39 6.42
CA SER A 36 -0.03 10.07 6.50
C SER A 36 0.12 11.10 5.39
N SER A 37 1.21 11.88 5.40
CA SER A 37 1.58 12.83 4.33
C SER A 37 1.82 12.17 2.97
N PHE A 38 1.86 10.84 2.94
CA PHE A 38 1.92 10.01 1.75
C PHE A 38 1.50 8.56 2.05
N SER A 39 1.40 7.71 1.03
CA SER A 39 1.34 6.26 1.21
C SER A 39 2.62 5.61 0.72
N LEU A 40 3.27 4.82 1.58
CA LEU A 40 4.36 3.93 1.20
C LEU A 40 3.79 2.61 0.66
N VAL A 41 4.23 2.18 -0.51
CA VAL A 41 3.66 1.04 -1.22
C VAL A 41 4.71 0.20 -1.95
N TYR A 42 4.34 -1.04 -2.26
CA TYR A 42 5.01 -1.91 -3.22
C TYR A 42 4.09 -2.16 -4.41
N LEU A 43 4.63 -2.07 -5.62
CA LEU A 43 3.93 -2.50 -6.84
C LEU A 43 4.42 -3.90 -7.21
N LEU A 44 3.57 -4.91 -7.02
CA LEU A 44 3.92 -6.32 -7.18
C LEU A 44 3.00 -7.01 -8.19
N ASN A 45 3.37 -8.21 -8.65
CA ASN A 45 2.40 -9.08 -9.32
C ASN A 45 1.41 -9.63 -8.30
N LYS A 46 0.14 -9.76 -8.68
CA LYS A 46 -0.88 -10.38 -7.83
C LYS A 46 -0.49 -11.81 -7.40
N SER A 47 0.16 -12.57 -8.30
CA SER A 47 0.62 -13.94 -8.06
C SER A 47 1.64 -14.06 -6.93
N ASP A 48 2.37 -12.98 -6.65
CA ASP A 48 3.46 -12.99 -5.66
C ASP A 48 2.95 -12.60 -4.26
N VAL A 49 1.68 -12.21 -4.12
CA VAL A 49 1.11 -11.74 -2.85
C VAL A 49 0.08 -12.74 -2.34
N HIS A 50 0.36 -13.29 -1.16
CA HIS A 50 -0.56 -14.18 -0.45
C HIS A 50 -1.16 -13.45 0.74
N ILE A 51 -2.49 -13.29 0.75
CA ILE A 51 -3.24 -12.66 1.85
C ILE A 51 -3.98 -13.76 2.62
N LYS A 52 -3.65 -13.92 3.90
CA LYS A 52 -4.32 -14.84 4.82
C LYS A 52 -5.26 -14.05 5.73
N ASP A 53 -6.56 -14.31 5.59
CA ASP A 53 -7.62 -13.68 6.37
C ASP A 53 -8.63 -14.73 6.86
N PRO A 54 -8.30 -15.52 7.90
CA PRO A 54 -9.14 -16.62 8.36
C PRO A 54 -10.46 -16.14 8.99
N ASN A 55 -10.54 -14.87 9.40
CA ASN A 55 -11.70 -14.30 10.08
C ASN A 55 -12.57 -13.43 9.16
N GLY A 56 -12.23 -13.32 7.86
CA GLY A 56 -12.98 -12.50 6.91
C GLY A 56 -13.00 -11.00 7.26
N ALA A 57 -11.92 -10.49 7.86
CA ALA A 57 -11.79 -9.10 8.27
C ALA A 57 -11.42 -8.16 7.10
N LEU A 58 -11.03 -8.67 5.94
CA LEU A 58 -10.69 -7.87 4.76
C LEU A 58 -11.95 -7.26 4.14
N LYS A 59 -11.98 -5.93 4.05
CA LYS A 59 -13.04 -5.17 3.40
C LYS A 59 -12.51 -4.39 2.22
N ASN A 60 -13.41 -4.15 1.27
CA ASN A 60 -13.12 -3.45 0.03
C ASN A 60 -13.89 -2.13 0.00
N TYR A 61 -13.25 -1.06 -0.47
CA TYR A 61 -13.85 0.22 -0.78
C TYR A 61 -13.51 0.62 -2.21
N GLN A 62 -14.51 1.01 -3.00
CA GLN A 62 -14.31 1.50 -4.36
C GLN A 62 -14.01 2.99 -4.34
N ASP A 63 -12.73 3.32 -4.46
CA ASP A 63 -12.21 4.67 -4.57
C ASP A 63 -12.29 5.09 -6.03
N LYS A 64 -13.39 5.75 -6.40
CA LYS A 64 -13.70 6.15 -7.79
C LYS A 64 -13.13 7.51 -8.17
N ASP A 65 -12.94 8.39 -7.18
CA ASP A 65 -12.50 9.77 -7.37
C ASP A 65 -10.99 9.88 -7.13
N THR A 66 -10.20 9.15 -7.93
CA THR A 66 -8.74 9.15 -7.81
C THR A 66 -8.11 10.19 -8.73
N LYS A 67 -6.97 10.75 -8.32
CA LYS A 67 -6.21 11.70 -9.15
C LYS A 67 -5.78 11.11 -10.51
N SER A 68 -5.62 9.79 -10.62
CA SER A 68 -5.28 9.13 -11.89
C SER A 68 -6.49 8.91 -12.81
N GLY A 69 -7.72 9.17 -12.34
CA GLY A 69 -8.97 8.85 -13.05
C GLY A 69 -9.35 7.36 -13.03
N ASN A 70 -8.47 6.48 -12.55
CA ASN A 70 -8.74 5.04 -12.46
C ASN A 70 -9.43 4.70 -11.13
N THR A 71 -10.51 3.92 -11.18
CA THR A 71 -11.10 3.39 -9.94
C THR A 71 -10.15 2.39 -9.29
N LEU A 72 -9.91 2.55 -7.98
CA LEU A 72 -9.13 1.62 -7.19
C LEU A 72 -10.00 0.89 -6.18
N THR A 73 -9.88 -0.43 -6.11
CA THR A 73 -10.43 -1.20 -4.99
C THR A 73 -9.43 -1.16 -3.83
N ARG A 74 -9.71 -0.36 -2.81
CA ARG A 74 -8.91 -0.25 -1.59
C ARG A 74 -9.30 -1.38 -0.64
N GLN A 75 -8.31 -2.17 -0.22
CA GLN A 75 -8.51 -3.24 0.74
C GLN A 75 -7.96 -2.85 2.11
N PHE A 76 -8.72 -3.06 3.18
CA PHE A 76 -8.34 -2.69 4.54
C PHE A 76 -8.89 -3.68 5.57
N CYS A 77 -8.29 -3.71 6.75
CA CYS A 77 -8.75 -4.53 7.87
C CYS A 77 -9.93 -3.83 8.57
N ALA A 78 -11.10 -4.47 8.63
CA ALA A 78 -12.27 -3.95 9.35
C ALA A 78 -12.03 -3.78 10.85
N ASN A 79 -11.15 -4.61 11.44
CA ASN A 79 -10.95 -4.64 12.89
C ASN A 79 -10.05 -3.49 13.39
N CYS A 80 -9.12 -3.02 12.56
CA CYS A 80 -8.13 -2.01 13.00
C CYS A 80 -7.90 -0.88 11.99
N GLY A 81 -8.59 -0.87 10.85
CA GLY A 81 -8.46 0.16 9.82
C GLY A 81 -7.18 0.08 8.99
N SER A 82 -6.21 -0.79 9.30
CA SER A 82 -4.96 -0.85 8.55
C SER A 82 -5.22 -1.09 7.05
N PRO A 83 -4.64 -0.27 6.17
CA PRO A 83 -4.75 -0.50 4.74
C PRO A 83 -3.88 -1.72 4.36
N ILE A 84 -4.44 -2.62 3.54
CA ILE A 84 -3.76 -3.84 3.10
C ILE A 84 -3.21 -3.66 1.69
N ALA A 85 -4.08 -3.35 0.72
CA ALA A 85 -3.70 -3.25 -0.68
C ALA A 85 -4.61 -2.31 -1.47
N SER A 86 -4.25 -1.99 -2.70
CA SER A 86 -5.14 -1.37 -3.69
C SER A 86 -5.04 -2.12 -5.02
N LEU A 87 -6.18 -2.40 -5.65
CA LEU A 87 -6.28 -3.12 -6.91
C LEU A 87 -6.80 -2.20 -8.03
N MET A 88 -6.23 -2.33 -9.23
CA MET A 88 -6.58 -1.53 -10.41
C MET A 88 -7.60 -2.26 -11.31
N GLY A 89 -8.66 -2.81 -10.71
CA GLY A 89 -9.61 -3.68 -11.41
C GLY A 89 -9.15 -5.15 -11.51
N PRO A 90 -10.05 -6.05 -11.97
CA PRO A 90 -9.80 -7.49 -11.99
C PRO A 90 -8.69 -7.90 -12.96
N GLU A 91 -8.68 -7.34 -14.17
CA GLU A 91 -7.79 -7.73 -15.28
C GLU A 91 -6.34 -7.29 -15.11
N VAL A 92 -6.07 -6.28 -14.30
CA VAL A 92 -4.70 -5.78 -14.11
C VAL A 92 -3.91 -6.76 -13.24
N PRO A 93 -2.83 -7.40 -13.70
CA PRO A 93 -2.11 -8.45 -12.96
C PRO A 93 -1.20 -7.88 -11.85
N LYS A 94 -1.39 -6.60 -11.49
CA LYS A 94 -0.61 -5.88 -10.49
C LYS A 94 -1.43 -5.57 -9.25
N ILE A 95 -0.75 -5.47 -8.11
CA ILE A 95 -1.30 -5.10 -6.82
C ILE A 95 -0.42 -4.02 -6.19
N ILE A 96 -1.04 -3.00 -5.61
CA ILE A 96 -0.37 -1.97 -4.83
C ILE A 96 -0.47 -2.40 -3.36
N LEU A 97 0.52 -3.14 -2.88
CA LEU A 97 0.57 -3.62 -1.49
C LEU A 97 1.05 -2.50 -0.57
N LYS A 98 0.47 -2.36 0.62
CA LYS A 98 0.87 -1.34 1.59
C LYS A 98 2.15 -1.77 2.28
N ALA A 99 3.21 -0.98 2.13
CA ALA A 99 4.53 -1.31 2.68
C ALA A 99 4.52 -1.28 4.22
N GLY A 100 3.72 -0.41 4.83
CA GLY A 100 3.56 -0.33 6.29
C GLY A 100 3.00 -1.57 6.99
N LEU A 101 2.68 -2.66 6.24
CA LEU A 101 2.38 -3.97 6.82
C LEU A 101 3.64 -4.70 7.31
N PHE A 102 4.83 -4.31 6.84
CA PHE A 102 6.11 -4.93 7.15
C PHE A 102 6.93 -4.01 8.07
N ASP A 103 7.66 -4.61 9.02
CA ASP A 103 8.42 -3.85 10.03
C ASP A 103 9.63 -3.13 9.42
N ASN A 104 10.23 -3.69 8.36
CA ASN A 104 11.36 -3.11 7.65
C ASN A 104 10.98 -2.85 6.19
N ASN A 105 11.24 -1.63 5.71
CA ASN A 105 10.91 -1.23 4.35
C ASN A 105 12.12 -0.56 3.70
N PRO A 106 12.56 -1.02 2.51
CA PRO A 106 13.62 -0.36 1.77
C PRO A 106 13.25 1.08 1.45
N ALA A 107 14.27 1.93 1.32
CA ALA A 107 14.09 3.33 0.98
C ALA A 107 13.28 3.49 -0.33
N PRO A 108 12.46 4.55 -0.44
CA PRO A 108 11.76 4.86 -1.68
C PRO A 108 12.76 5.05 -2.83
N GLY A 109 12.48 4.42 -3.96
CA GLY A 109 13.17 4.65 -5.22
C GLY A 109 12.36 5.45 -6.23
N HIS A 110 11.06 5.58 -5.98
CA HIS A 110 10.12 6.21 -6.88
C HIS A 110 9.06 7.01 -6.11
N ALA A 111 8.63 8.13 -6.68
CA ALA A 111 7.57 8.98 -6.16
C ALA A 111 6.50 9.21 -7.24
N VAL A 112 5.24 9.10 -6.85
CA VAL A 112 4.07 9.30 -7.70
C VAL A 112 3.30 10.52 -7.22
N PHE A 113 2.90 11.39 -8.15
CA PHE A 113 2.27 12.69 -7.89
C PHE A 113 3.14 13.58 -7.00
N GLU A 114 4.44 13.65 -7.29
CA GLU A 114 5.42 14.39 -6.48
C GLU A 114 5.12 15.89 -6.35
N GLU A 115 4.39 16.46 -7.30
CA GLU A 115 3.88 17.83 -7.23
C GLU A 115 2.91 18.06 -6.04
N ASP A 116 2.33 16.99 -5.47
CA ASP A 116 1.51 17.06 -4.26
C ASP A 116 2.32 16.85 -2.96
N ARG A 117 3.65 16.67 -3.05
CA ARG A 117 4.50 16.48 -1.85
C ARG A 117 4.43 17.73 -0.97
N PRO A 118 4.11 17.61 0.33
CA PRO A 118 4.15 18.76 1.23
C PRO A 118 5.54 19.39 1.25
N GLU A 119 5.63 20.71 1.13
CA GLU A 119 6.91 21.43 1.05
C GLU A 119 7.82 21.18 2.27
N TRP A 120 7.21 21.02 3.44
CA TRP A 120 7.92 20.74 4.68
C TRP A 120 8.46 19.30 4.79
N LEU A 121 8.03 18.38 3.90
CA LEU A 121 8.42 16.98 3.96
C LEU A 121 9.65 16.73 3.10
N SER A 122 10.81 16.52 3.75
CA SER A 122 12.03 16.05 3.10
C SER A 122 12.34 14.62 3.51
N ILE A 123 12.45 13.71 2.54
CA ILE A 123 12.86 12.32 2.80
C ILE A 123 14.35 12.23 2.51
N THR A 124 15.16 12.31 3.56
CA THR A 124 16.60 12.15 3.44
C THR A 124 16.93 10.66 3.26
N ARG A 125 17.69 10.34 2.22
CA ARG A 125 18.40 9.05 2.18
C ARG A 125 19.49 9.11 3.24
N ALA A 126 19.53 8.16 4.16
CA ALA A 126 20.74 7.94 4.93
C ALA A 126 21.85 7.63 3.91
N GLY A 127 22.91 8.46 3.93
CA GLY A 127 24.12 8.23 3.14
C GLY A 127 24.88 7.00 3.64
#